data_AF-A0A3N5TGB2-F1
#
_entry.id   AF-A0A3N5TGB2-F1
#
_cell.length_a   1.000
_cell.length_b   1.000
_cell.length_c   1.000
_cell.angle_alpha   90.00
_cell.angle_beta   90.00
_cell.angle_gamma   90.00
#
_symmetry.space_group_name_H-M   'P 1'
#
loop_
_entity.id
_entity.type
_entity.pdbx_description
1 polymer ?
#
loop_
_entity_poly.entity_id
_entity_poly.type
_entity_poly.pdbx_seq_one_letter_code
_entity_poly.pdbx_strand_id
1 'polypeptide(L)' 'HLQRLSERMTEAGDLWREFALIGSRICKQRADETETYTALAAILRQCADKETRLYQDLLARMG' A
#
# COMPACT_ATOMS: atom_id res chain seq x y z
N HIS A 1 13.58 15.99 -7.10
CA HIS A 1 13.20 14.77 -7.85
C HIS A 1 13.38 13.47 -7.03
N LEU A 2 14.35 13.38 -6.09
CA LEU A 2 14.34 12.34 -5.04
C LEU A 2 13.23 12.57 -4.00
N GLN A 3 12.96 13.84 -3.65
CA GLN A 3 11.84 14.21 -2.79
C GLN A 3 10.50 13.62 -3.25
N ARG A 4 10.18 13.72 -4.56
CA ARG A 4 9.00 13.06 -5.16
C ARG A 4 8.96 11.54 -4.99
N LEU A 5 10.11 10.86 -5.03
CA LEU A 5 10.16 9.41 -4.75
C LEU A 5 9.95 9.14 -3.26
N SER A 6 10.50 9.98 -2.38
CA SER A 6 10.25 9.91 -0.93
C SER A 6 8.77 10.12 -0.59
N GLU A 7 8.11 11.09 -1.21
CA GLU A 7 6.67 11.35 -1.04
C GLU A 7 5.84 10.12 -1.46
N ARG A 8 6.15 9.53 -2.62
CA ARG A 8 5.51 8.29 -3.08
C ARG A 8 5.77 7.10 -2.16
N MET A 9 6.94 7.03 -1.52
CA MET A 9 7.23 6.00 -0.52
C MET A 9 6.37 6.20 0.74
N THR A 10 6.18 7.44 1.17
CA THR A 10 5.26 7.77 2.27
C THR A 10 3.83 7.35 1.95
N GLU A 11 3.34 7.65 0.75
CA GLU A 11 2.00 7.22 0.30
C GLU A 11 1.84 5.69 0.29
N ALA A 12 2.86 4.94 -0.14
CA ALA A 12 2.84 3.48 -0.06
C ALA A 12 2.78 3.00 1.39
N GLY A 13 3.51 3.65 2.29
CA GLY A 13 3.44 3.39 3.73
C GLY A 13 2.07 3.70 4.34
N ASP A 14 1.42 4.77 3.92
CA ASP A 14 0.05 5.11 4.36
C ASP A 14 -0.96 4.04 3.93
N LEU A 15 -0.83 3.54 2.71
CA LEU A 15 -1.67 2.44 2.21
C LEU A 15 -1.46 1.14 3.00
N TRP A 16 -0.22 0.86 3.43
CA TRP A 16 0.05 -0.26 4.33
C TRP A 16 -0.60 -0.10 5.70
N ARG A 17 -0.69 1.14 6.23
CA ARG A 17 -1.42 1.39 7.49
C ARG A 17 -2.91 1.13 7.33
N GLU A 18 -3.48 1.52 6.20
CA GLU A 18 -4.88 1.24 5.85
C GLU A 18 -5.14 -0.26 5.75
N PHE A 19 -4.27 -1.00 5.02
CA PHE A 19 -4.31 -2.47 4.96
C PHE A 19 -4.31 -3.09 6.35
N ALA A 20 -3.39 -2.68 7.22
CA ALA A 20 -3.28 -3.22 8.57
C ALA A 20 -4.52 -2.91 9.43
N LEU A 21 -5.09 -1.69 9.30
CA LEU A 21 -6.30 -1.30 10.01
C LEU A 21 -7.48 -2.20 9.62
N ILE A 22 -7.76 -2.31 8.33
CA ILE A 22 -8.86 -3.12 7.79
C ILE A 22 -8.64 -4.60 8.15
N GLY A 23 -7.44 -5.13 7.96
CA GLY A 23 -7.11 -6.50 8.36
C GLY A 23 -7.35 -6.76 9.85
N SER A 24 -7.00 -5.80 10.71
CA SER A 24 -7.27 -5.91 12.15
C SER A 24 -8.76 -5.89 12.49
N ARG A 25 -9.59 -5.15 11.74
CA ARG A 25 -11.05 -5.09 11.91
C ARG A 25 -11.71 -6.40 11.48
N ILE A 26 -11.31 -6.93 10.33
CA ILE A 26 -11.79 -8.23 9.82
C ILE A 26 -11.49 -9.34 10.83
N CYS A 27 -10.24 -9.45 11.29
CA CYS A 27 -9.86 -10.47 12.28
C CYS A 27 -10.60 -10.35 13.62
N LYS A 28 -11.07 -9.15 13.98
CA LYS A 28 -11.82 -8.88 15.21
C LYS A 28 -13.33 -8.93 15.03
N GLN A 29 -13.83 -9.31 13.85
CA GLN A 29 -15.27 -9.26 13.50
C GLN A 29 -15.88 -7.87 13.72
N ARG A 30 -15.08 -6.82 13.45
CA ARG A 30 -15.48 -5.39 13.52
C ARG A 30 -15.41 -4.71 12.15
N ALA A 31 -15.40 -5.50 11.10
CA ALA A 31 -15.34 -5.01 9.74
C ALA A 31 -16.75 -4.61 9.25
N ASP A 32 -16.82 -3.51 8.52
CA ASP A 32 -18.02 -3.11 7.79
C ASP A 32 -18.26 -4.02 6.57
N GLU A 33 -19.45 -3.96 5.96
CA GLU A 33 -19.82 -4.79 4.79
C GLU A 33 -18.87 -4.62 3.60
N THR A 34 -18.20 -3.48 3.49
CA THR A 34 -17.23 -3.16 2.42
C THR A 34 -15.81 -3.61 2.77
N GLU A 35 -15.50 -3.82 4.04
CA GLU A 35 -14.20 -4.24 4.56
C GLU A 35 -14.07 -5.76 4.48
N THR A 36 -14.07 -6.30 3.26
CA THR A 36 -13.95 -7.75 3.01
C THR A 36 -12.51 -8.18 2.77
N TYR A 37 -12.23 -9.49 2.86
CA TYR A 37 -10.94 -10.04 2.43
C TYR A 37 -10.62 -9.73 0.95
N THR A 38 -11.64 -9.61 0.10
CA THR A 38 -11.48 -9.21 -1.30
C THR A 38 -10.99 -7.76 -1.42
N ALA A 39 -11.58 -6.85 -0.63
CA ALA A 39 -11.13 -5.46 -0.55
C ALA A 39 -9.71 -5.36 0.02
N LEU A 40 -9.42 -6.10 1.09
CA LEU A 40 -8.08 -6.17 1.69
C LEU A 40 -7.02 -6.67 0.69
N ALA A 41 -7.34 -7.71 -0.09
CA ALA A 41 -6.46 -8.21 -1.15
C ALA A 41 -6.27 -7.19 -2.29
N ALA A 42 -7.25 -6.34 -2.58
CA ALA A 42 -7.10 -5.26 -3.55
C ALA A 42 -6.13 -4.19 -3.05
N ILE A 43 -6.19 -3.83 -1.76
CA ILE A 43 -5.24 -2.89 -1.14
C ILE A 43 -3.82 -3.47 -1.19
N LEU A 44 -3.66 -4.75 -0.87
CA LEU A 44 -2.36 -5.44 -0.93
C LEU A 44 -1.73 -5.36 -2.33
N ARG A 45 -2.53 -5.60 -3.39
CA ARG A 45 -2.06 -5.47 -4.77
C ARG A 45 -1.66 -4.03 -5.10
N GLN A 46 -2.41 -3.04 -4.62
CA GLN A 46 -2.06 -1.64 -4.82
C GLN A 46 -0.74 -1.25 -4.12
N CYS A 47 -0.48 -1.79 -2.91
CA CYS A 47 0.83 -1.61 -2.25
C CYS A 47 1.95 -2.16 -3.13
N ALA A 48 1.83 -3.42 -3.58
CA ALA A 48 2.83 -4.08 -4.40
C ALA A 48 3.09 -3.31 -5.72
N ASP A 49 2.05 -2.84 -6.39
CA ASP A 49 2.17 -2.06 -7.63
C ASP A 49 2.89 -0.73 -7.39
N LYS A 50 2.54 0.00 -6.31
CA LYS A 50 3.17 1.28 -5.95
C LYS A 50 4.64 1.10 -5.62
N GLU A 51 4.97 0.11 -4.80
CA GLU A 51 6.35 -0.20 -4.40
C GLU A 51 7.20 -0.65 -5.60
N THR A 52 6.66 -1.52 -6.46
CA THR A 52 7.35 -2.00 -7.66
C THR A 52 7.70 -0.84 -8.60
N ARG A 53 6.74 0.05 -8.87
CA ARG A 53 6.98 1.23 -9.73
C ARG A 53 7.99 2.18 -9.11
N LEU A 54 7.91 2.41 -7.80
CA LEU A 54 8.86 3.25 -7.08
C LEU A 54 10.29 2.69 -7.16
N TYR A 55 10.43 1.38 -6.95
CA TYR A 55 11.71 0.70 -7.02
C TYR A 55 12.31 0.76 -8.44
N GLN A 56 11.50 0.50 -9.47
CA GLN A 56 11.93 0.63 -10.86
C GLN A 56 12.39 2.05 -11.21
N ASP A 57 11.63 3.07 -10.77
CA ASP A 57 12.00 4.48 -10.98
C ASP A 57 13.27 4.88 -10.21
N LEU A 58 13.51 4.30 -9.04
CA LEU A 58 14.75 4.52 -8.29
C LEU A 58 15.94 3.87 -9.00
N LEU A 59 15.79 2.60 -9.42
CA LEU A 59 16.83 1.84 -10.11
C LEU A 59 17.25 2.50 -11.43
N ALA A 60 16.29 2.97 -12.22
CA ALA A 60 16.53 3.67 -13.49
C ALA A 60 17.31 4.98 -13.34
N ARG A 61 17.51 5.47 -12.11
CA ARG A 61 18.28 6.69 -11.81
C ARG A 61 19.65 6.40 -11.20
N MET A 62 19.88 5.16 -10.79
CA MET A 62 21.14 4.70 -10.23
C MET A 62 22.08 4.14 -11.31
N GLY A 63 21.54 3.79 -12.48
CA GLY A 63 22.31 3.49 -13.70
C GLY A 63 22.44 4.72 -14.58
#